data_AF-A0A7V8NSI9-F1
#
_entry.id   AF-A0A7V8NSI9-F1
#
_cell.length_a   1.000
_cell.length_b   1.000
_cell.length_c   1.000
_cell.angle_alpha   90.00
_cell.angle_beta   90.00
_cell.angle_gamma   90.00
#
_symmetry.space_group_name_H-M   'P 1'
#
loop_
_entity.id
_entity.type
_entity.pdbx_description
1 polymer ?
#
loop_
_entity_poly.entity_id
_entity_poly.type
_entity_poly.pdbx_seq_one_letter_code
_entity_poly.pdbx_strand_id
1 'polypeptide(L)'
;MDEVLRDVLRQCVEQGMQPPLILCVVSPNGSVMVMRTDGEHPEILTEHTEGAGFSTPINCMVVDRAGAAAHITIEPSGATAFH
;
A
#
# COMPACT_ATOMS: atom_id res chain seq x y z
N MET A 1 -1.75 -4.14 -10.31
CA MET A 1 -1.84 -3.55 -8.97
C MET A 1 -0.88 -4.27 -8.02
N ASP A 2 -0.93 -5.60 -7.99
CA ASP A 2 -0.12 -6.44 -7.09
C ASP A 2 1.40 -6.20 -7.19
N GLU A 3 1.96 -6.07 -8.40
CA GLU A 3 3.40 -5.78 -8.58
C GLU A 3 3.78 -4.42 -8.01
N VAL A 4 2.96 -3.38 -8.24
CA VAL A 4 3.22 -2.03 -7.73
C VAL A 4 3.16 -2.00 -6.20
N LEU A 5 2.19 -2.69 -5.59
CA LEU A 5 2.10 -2.76 -4.12
C LEU A 5 3.29 -3.53 -3.53
N ARG A 6 3.77 -4.58 -4.21
CA ARG A 6 4.99 -5.29 -3.81
C ARG A 6 6.22 -4.39 -3.87
N ASP A 7 6.34 -3.57 -4.91
CA ASP A 7 7.43 -2.60 -5.03
C ASP A 7 7.37 -1.52 -3.93
N VAL A 8 6.18 -1.02 -3.60
CA VAL A 8 5.98 -0.08 -2.47
C VAL A 8 6.46 -0.69 -1.16
N LEU A 9 6.05 -1.92 -0.86
CA LEU A 9 6.46 -2.62 0.36
C LEU A 9 7.96 -2.90 0.39
N ARG A 10 8.55 -3.34 -0.73
CA ARG A 10 9.99 -3.56 -0.84
C ARG A 10 10.76 -2.27 -0.55
N GLN A 11 10.35 -1.15 -1.13
CA GLN A 11 10.98 0.15 -0.88
C GLN A 11 10.87 0.58 0.59
N CYS A 12 9.73 0.31 1.25
CA CYS A 12 9.59 0.55 2.68
C CYS A 12 10.62 -0.25 3.50
N VAL A 13 10.83 -1.53 3.17
CA VAL A 13 11.85 -2.37 3.83
C VAL A 13 13.26 -1.87 3.53
N GLU A 14 13.56 -1.48 2.28
CA GLU A 14 14.84 -0.89 1.89
C GLU A 14 15.12 0.43 2.63
N GLN A 15 14.08 1.17 3.02
CA GLN A 15 14.16 2.36 3.86
C GLN A 15 14.19 2.07 5.37
N GLY A 16 14.24 0.79 5.76
CA GLY A 16 14.46 0.36 7.15
C GLY A 16 13.20 0.03 7.94
N MET A 17 12.00 0.06 7.31
CA MET A 17 10.78 -0.40 7.97
C MET A 17 10.82 -1.90 8.24
N GLN A 18 10.27 -2.32 9.38
CA GLN A 18 10.36 -3.69 9.86
C GLN A 18 9.01 -4.42 9.87
N PRO A 19 8.93 -5.64 9.30
CA PRO A 19 7.69 -6.40 9.33
C PRO A 19 7.26 -6.78 10.77
N PRO A 20 5.94 -6.98 11.01
CA PRO A 20 4.87 -6.92 10.02
C PRO A 20 4.60 -5.50 9.52
N LEU A 21 4.36 -5.37 8.22
CA LEU A 21 3.92 -4.14 7.59
C LEU A 21 2.39 -4.18 7.42
N ILE A 22 1.73 -3.09 7.77
CA ILE A 22 0.31 -2.87 7.52
C ILE A 22 0.20 -1.84 6.39
N LEU A 23 -0.41 -2.21 5.28
CA LEU A 23 -0.64 -1.36 4.12
C LEU A 23 -2.13 -1.06 4.01
N CYS A 24 -2.47 0.23 3.97
CA CYS A 24 -3.80 0.74 3.61
C CYS A 24 -3.73 1.38 2.23
N VAL A 25 -4.56 0.91 1.30
CA VAL A 25 -4.68 1.39 -0.07
C VAL A 25 -6.02 2.08 -0.20
N VAL A 26 -6.05 3.35 -0.60
CA VAL A 26 -7.26 4.17 -0.72
C VAL A 26 -7.28 4.85 -2.09
N SER A 27 -8.36 4.65 -2.82
CA SER A 27 -8.61 5.27 -4.12
C SER A 27 -9.66 6.39 -4.01
N PRO A 28 -9.57 7.46 -4.82
CA PRO A 28 -10.52 8.59 -4.80
C PRO A 28 -11.96 8.18 -5.11
N ASN A 29 -12.18 7.04 -5.76
CA ASN A 29 -13.52 6.52 -6.04
C ASN A 29 -14.15 5.77 -4.86
N GLY A 30 -13.48 5.68 -3.71
CA GLY A 30 -14.00 5.00 -2.51
C GLY A 30 -13.56 3.54 -2.35
N SER A 31 -12.84 2.96 -3.33
CA SER A 31 -12.22 1.64 -3.17
C SER A 31 -11.10 1.68 -2.12
N VAL A 32 -11.09 0.70 -1.23
CA VAL A 32 -10.14 0.58 -0.13
C VAL A 32 -9.72 -0.88 0.09
N MET A 33 -8.46 -1.10 0.42
CA MET A 33 -7.95 -2.40 0.86
C MET A 33 -6.95 -2.16 1.99
N VAL A 34 -7.08 -2.93 3.07
CA VAL A 34 -6.07 -2.99 4.13
C VAL A 34 -5.54 -4.40 4.20
N MET A 35 -4.22 -4.53 4.15
CA MET A 35 -3.53 -5.81 4.28
C MET A 35 -2.39 -5.74 5.27
N ARG A 36 -2.02 -6.88 5.83
CA ARG A 36 -0.85 -7.10 6.68
C ARG A 36 0.09 -8.08 6.00
N THR A 37 1.39 -7.90 6.12
CA THR A 37 2.36 -8.87 5.62
C THR A 37 3.61 -8.94 6.49
N ASP A 38 4.20 -10.12 6.61
CA ASP A 38 5.53 -10.34 7.17
C ASP A 38 6.67 -10.13 6.14
N GLY A 39 6.32 -9.79 4.89
CA GLY A 39 7.23 -9.68 3.75
C GLY A 39 7.05 -10.80 2.72
N GLU A 40 6.46 -11.93 3.11
CA GLU A 40 6.26 -13.11 2.25
C GLU A 40 4.78 -13.47 2.11
N HIS A 41 4.03 -13.35 3.20
CA HIS A 41 2.64 -13.79 3.32
C HIS A 41 1.73 -12.57 3.51
N PRO A 42 1.08 -12.06 2.45
CA PRO A 42 0.07 -11.02 2.58
C PRO A 42 -1.26 -11.61 3.07
N GLU A 43 -1.90 -10.89 3.99
CA GLU A 43 -3.21 -11.18 4.56
C GLU A 43 -4.09 -9.95 4.38
N ILE A 44 -5.20 -10.06 3.64
CA ILE A 44 -6.20 -8.99 3.54
C ILE A 44 -6.99 -8.95 4.84
N LEU A 45 -6.97 -7.81 5.53
CA LEU A 45 -7.70 -7.57 6.77
C LEU A 45 -9.12 -7.04 6.50
N THR A 46 -9.24 -6.18 5.49
CA THR A 46 -10.53 -5.68 5.01
C THR A 46 -10.38 -5.11 3.60
N GLU A 47 -11.43 -5.18 2.80
CA GLU A 47 -11.48 -4.57 1.48
C GLU A 47 -12.89 -4.16 1.12
N HIS A 48 -12.98 -3.13 0.27
CA HIS A 48 -14.19 -2.70 -0.40
C HIS A 48 -13.81 -2.15 -1.76
N THR A 49 -14.53 -2.56 -2.80
CA THR A 49 -14.23 -2.15 -4.18
C THR A 49 -15.47 -1.54 -4.83
N GLU A 50 -15.31 -0.32 -5.32
CA GLU A 50 -16.34 0.42 -6.06
C GLU A 50 -16.21 0.19 -7.57
N GLY A 51 -17.32 -0.12 -8.23
CA GLY A 51 -17.46 -0.16 -9.68
C GLY A 51 -16.29 -0.82 -10.43
N ALA A 52 -15.50 0.01 -11.14
CA ALA A 52 -14.41 -0.42 -12.02
C ALA A 52 -13.12 -0.84 -11.30
N GLY A 53 -13.09 -0.88 -9.96
CA GLY A 53 -11.88 -1.22 -9.20
C GLY A 53 -11.24 -0.01 -8.54
N PHE A 54 -9.91 -0.06 -8.32
CA PHE A 54 -9.14 1.09 -7.86
C PHE A 54 -8.84 2.02 -9.02
N SER A 55 -9.05 3.32 -8.81
CA SER A 55 -8.75 4.38 -9.77
C SER A 55 -7.54 5.18 -9.29
N THR A 56 -6.63 5.53 -10.20
CA THR A 56 -5.53 6.43 -9.88
C THR A 56 -5.97 7.90 -9.76
N PRO A 57 -5.27 8.73 -8.97
CA PRO A 57 -4.13 8.37 -8.12
C PRO A 57 -4.54 7.53 -6.91
N ILE A 58 -3.73 6.53 -6.55
CA ILE A 58 -3.99 5.65 -5.40
C ILE A 58 -3.08 6.06 -4.26
N ASN A 59 -3.64 6.25 -3.06
CA ASN A 59 -2.88 6.53 -1.85
C ASN A 59 -2.60 5.23 -1.11
N CYS A 60 -1.34 5.03 -0.72
CA CYS A 60 -0.87 3.92 0.07
C CYS A 60 -0.26 4.45 1.37
N MET A 61 -0.77 4.00 2.51
CA MET A 61 -0.16 4.25 3.82
C MET A 61 0.43 2.95 4.35
N VAL A 62 1.71 2.93 4.67
CA VAL A 62 2.39 1.76 5.26
C VAL A 62 2.77 2.10 6.69
N VAL A 63 2.52 1.19 7.63
CA VAL A 63 2.98 1.28 9.03
C VAL A 63 3.73 0.01 9.38
N ASP A 64 4.82 0.13 10.13
CA ASP A 64 5.66 -1.00 10.54
C ASP A 64 5.48 -1.36 12.03
N ARG A 65 6.20 -2.40 12.48
CA ARG A 65 6.13 -2.87 13.87
C ARG A 65 6.68 -1.87 14.90
N ALA A 66 7.55 -0.96 14.48
CA ALA A 66 8.18 0.06 15.33
C ALA A 66 7.35 1.34 15.39
N GLY A 67 6.25 1.41 14.62
CA GLY A 67 5.39 2.59 14.51
C GLY A 67 5.88 3.60 13.47
N ALA A 68 6.89 3.27 12.65
CA ALA A 68 7.27 4.06 11.50
C ALA A 68 6.16 4.02 10.45
N ALA A 69 6.02 5.11 9.69
CA ALA A 69 4.94 5.25 8.74
C ALA A 69 5.44 5.90 7.44
N ALA A 70 4.95 5.42 6.30
CA ALA A 70 5.25 5.96 4.98
C ALA A 70 3.96 6.23 4.22
N HIS A 71 3.89 7.37 3.53
CA HIS A 71 2.81 7.71 2.61
C HIS A 71 3.34 7.69 1.19
N ILE A 72 2.68 6.91 0.33
CA ILE A 72 3.05 6.74 -1.07
C ILE A 72 1.83 7.04 -1.94
N THR A 73 2.03 7.75 -3.04
CA THR A 73 1.01 7.93 -4.08
C THR A 73 1.42 7.18 -5.33
N ILE A 74 0.53 6.36 -5.88
CA ILE A 74 0.67 5.73 -7.20
C ILE A 74 -0.09 6.59 -8.21
N GLU A 75 0.63 7.26 -9.08
CA GLU A 75 0.08 8.17 -10.07
C GLU A 75 -0.55 7.44 -11.27
N PRO A 76 -1.41 8.10 -12.08
CA PRO A 76 -1.94 7.52 -13.32
C PRO A 76 -0.87 7.05 -14.30
N SER A 77 0.32 7.65 -14.25
CA SER A 77 1.49 7.22 -15.04
C SER A 77 2.13 5.91 -14.56
N GLY A 78 1.75 5.42 -13.37
CA GLY A 78 2.40 4.32 -12.67
C GLY A 78 3.59 4.73 -11.81
N ALA A 79 3.97 6.01 -11.79
CA ALA A 79 5.03 6.51 -10.93
C ALA A 79 4.62 6.46 -9.45
N THR A 80 5.57 6.14 -8.56
CA THR A 80 5.38 6.18 -7.10
C THR A 80 6.09 7.39 -6.51
N ALA A 81 5.37 8.15 -5.68
CA ALA A 81 5.91 9.29 -4.95
C ALA A 81 5.83 9.02 -3.44
N PHE A 82 6.97 9.11 -2.74
CA PHE A 82 7.08 8.96 -1.28
C PHE A 82 7.10 10.34 -0.63
N HIS A 83 6.34 10.51 0.45
CA HIS A 83 6.19 11.78 1.20
C HIS A 83 6.75 11.68 2.61
#